data_AF-A0A1F7YIN8-F1
#
_entry.id   AF-A0A1F7YIN8-F1
#
_cell.length_a   1.000
_cell.length_b   1.000
_cell.length_c   1.000
_cell.angle_alpha   90.00
_cell.angle_beta   90.00
_cell.angle_gamma   90.00
#
_symmetry.space_group_name_H-M   'P 1'
#
loop_
_entity.id
_entity.type
_entity.pdbx_description
1 polymer ?
#
loop_
_entity_poly.entity_id
_entity_poly.type
_entity_poly.pdbx_seq_one_letter_code
_entity_poly.pdbx_strand_id
1 'polypeptide(L)'
;MKILFTKHAESKFKVLGELGWKISKSKVKNTIRKPKWHGVSKFGQETAMSLINKRHILRVIFNRENDNIVTVTFHLARRGKYESTIQ
;
A
#
# COMPACT_ATOMS: atom_id res chain seq x y z
N MET A 1 -3.31 -8.66 -15.90
CA MET A 1 -3.52 -8.01 -14.59
C MET A 1 -3.24 -6.51 -14.62
N LYS A 2 -4.27 -5.66 -14.46
CA LYS A 2 -4.13 -4.20 -14.32
C LYS A 2 -4.28 -3.78 -12.85
N ILE A 3 -3.58 -2.73 -12.43
CA ILE A 3 -3.72 -2.14 -11.09
C ILE A 3 -4.41 -0.79 -11.25
N LEU A 4 -5.61 -0.71 -10.71
CA LEU A 4 -6.49 0.47 -10.72
C LEU A 4 -6.46 1.14 -9.34
N PHE A 5 -6.83 2.42 -9.31
CA PHE A 5 -6.91 3.21 -8.09
C PHE A 5 -8.33 3.75 -7.95
N THR A 6 -8.94 3.57 -6.79
CA THR A 6 -10.18 4.25 -6.47
C THR A 6 -9.95 5.74 -6.28
N LYS A 7 -11.01 6.56 -6.38
CA LYS A 7 -10.93 8.01 -6.05
C LYS A 7 -10.32 8.26 -4.67
N HIS A 8 -10.64 7.40 -3.70
CA HIS A 8 -10.08 7.49 -2.35
C HIS A 8 -8.55 7.27 -2.35
N ALA A 9 -8.07 6.22 -3.02
CA ALA A 9 -6.64 5.98 -3.17
C ALA A 9 -5.94 7.11 -3.95
N GLU A 10 -6.58 7.67 -4.98
CA GLU A 10 -6.00 8.79 -5.73
C GLU A 10 -5.81 10.03 -4.85
N SER A 11 -6.79 10.37 -4.01
CA SER A 11 -6.67 11.47 -3.05
C SER A 11 -5.52 11.28 -2.04
N LYS A 12 -5.16 10.04 -1.70
CA LYS A 12 -4.03 9.77 -0.77
C LYS A 12 -2.69 10.25 -1.33
N PHE A 13 -2.49 10.29 -2.65
CA PHE A 13 -1.25 10.82 -3.22
C PHE A 13 -1.07 12.31 -2.90
N LYS A 14 -2.15 13.10 -3.05
CA LYS A 14 -2.13 14.53 -2.74
C LYS A 14 -1.91 14.76 -1.24
N VAL A 15 -2.70 14.11 -0.39
CA VAL A 15 -2.61 14.25 1.08
C VAL A 15 -1.21 13.87 1.60
N LEU A 16 -0.64 12.76 1.13
CA LEU A 16 0.72 12.37 1.54
C LEU A 16 1.77 13.33 0.99
N GLY A 17 1.58 13.87 -0.22
CA GLY A 17 2.45 14.89 -0.79
C GLY A 17 2.47 16.17 0.04
N GLU A 18 1.31 16.65 0.50
CA GLU A 18 1.17 17.81 1.40
C GLU A 18 1.85 17.57 2.75
N LEU A 19 1.90 16.32 3.22
CA LEU A 19 2.64 15.90 4.42
C LEU A 19 4.14 15.64 4.16
N GLY A 20 4.66 15.98 2.98
CA GLY A 20 6.08 15.84 2.62
C GLY A 20 6.48 14.47 2.08
N TRP A 21 5.54 13.56 1.84
CA TRP A 21 5.82 12.21 1.34
C TRP A 21 5.56 12.08 -0.16
N LYS A 22 6.64 11.95 -0.93
CA LYS A 22 6.57 11.71 -2.38
C LYS A 22 6.37 10.23 -2.69
N ILE A 23 5.12 9.75 -2.65
CA ILE A 23 4.75 8.39 -3.06
C ILE A 23 4.23 8.42 -4.50
N SER A 24 4.81 7.62 -5.40
CA SER A 24 4.36 7.53 -6.80
C SER A 24 3.39 6.37 -7.02
N LYS A 25 2.54 6.47 -8.05
CA LYS A 25 1.70 5.34 -8.51
C LYS A 25 2.55 4.09 -8.79
N SER A 26 3.76 4.26 -9.34
CA SER A 26 4.71 3.16 -9.57
C SER A 26 5.14 2.48 -8.27
N LYS A 27 5.45 3.25 -7.21
CA LYS A 27 5.81 2.69 -5.89
C LYS A 27 4.67 1.90 -5.26
N VAL A 28 3.42 2.35 -5.40
CA VAL A 28 2.24 1.59 -4.93
C VAL A 28 2.06 0.31 -5.73
N LYS A 29 2.13 0.38 -7.06
CA LYS A 29 2.08 -0.80 -7.94
C LYS A 29 3.17 -1.81 -7.62
N ASN A 30 4.39 -1.35 -7.38
CA ASN A 30 5.51 -2.22 -7.02
C ASN A 30 5.30 -2.88 -5.65
N THR A 31 4.74 -2.14 -4.68
CA THR A 31 4.39 -2.70 -3.37
C THR A 31 3.38 -3.84 -3.50
N ILE A 32 2.39 -3.72 -4.39
CA ILE A 32 1.42 -4.80 -4.63
C ILE A 32 2.08 -5.99 -5.36
N ARG A 33 2.94 -5.74 -6.35
CA ARG A 33 3.56 -6.79 -7.17
C ARG A 33 4.69 -7.55 -6.48
N LYS A 34 5.52 -6.84 -5.71
CA LYS A 34 6.69 -7.36 -5.00
C LYS A 34 6.66 -6.85 -3.55
N PRO A 35 5.66 -7.27 -2.77
CA PRO A 35 5.58 -6.88 -1.38
C PRO A 35 6.76 -7.45 -0.59
N LYS A 36 7.18 -6.72 0.45
CA LYS A 36 8.00 -7.31 1.52
C LYS A 36 7.15 -8.19 2.43
N TRP A 37 5.88 -7.86 2.58
CA TRP A 37 4.91 -8.67 3.28
C TRP A 37 3.54 -8.57 2.61
N HIS A 38 2.84 -9.69 2.52
CA HIS A 38 1.47 -9.78 2.05
C HIS A 38 0.64 -10.55 3.08
N GLY A 39 -0.62 -10.14 3.23
CA GLY A 39 -1.58 -10.88 4.01
C GLY A 39 -2.99 -10.34 3.81
N VAL A 40 -3.94 -10.97 4.50
CA VAL A 40 -5.37 -10.67 4.36
C VAL A 40 -5.87 -10.11 5.69
N SER A 41 -6.67 -9.04 5.63
CA SER A 41 -7.31 -8.47 6.81
C SER A 41 -8.41 -9.41 7.31
N LYS A 42 -8.85 -9.23 8.57
CA LYS A 42 -9.98 -9.99 9.14
C LYS A 42 -11.28 -9.87 8.32
N PHE A 43 -11.38 -8.84 7.48
CA PHE A 43 -12.54 -8.56 6.62
C PHE A 43 -12.31 -9.02 5.17
N GLY A 44 -11.30 -9.86 4.91
CA GLY A 44 -11.04 -10.44 3.58
C GLY A 44 -10.30 -9.53 2.60
N GLN A 45 -9.88 -8.33 3.01
CA GLN A 45 -9.16 -7.40 2.13
C GLN A 45 -7.67 -7.74 2.07
N GLU A 46 -7.09 -7.79 0.87
CA GLU A 46 -5.66 -8.01 0.73
C GLU A 46 -4.88 -6.76 1.16
N THR A 47 -3.74 -7.01 1.80
CA THR A 47 -2.81 -5.98 2.26
C THR A 47 -1.40 -6.35 1.77
N ALA A 48 -0.74 -5.41 1.10
CA ALA A 48 0.66 -5.48 0.76
C ALA A 48 1.45 -4.39 1.49
N MET A 49 2.66 -4.71 1.94
CA MET A 49 3.54 -3.78 2.61
C MET A 49 4.93 -3.74 1.96
N SER A 50 5.53 -2.56 1.86
CA SER A 50 6.92 -2.39 1.46
C SER A 50 7.61 -1.32 2.29
N LEU A 51 8.94 -1.37 2.36
CA LEU A 51 9.72 -0.35 3.05
C LEU A 51 9.79 0.94 2.22
N ILE A 52 9.64 2.06 2.90
CA ILE A 52 9.91 3.40 2.36
C ILE A 52 11.29 3.87 2.80
N ASN A 53 11.60 3.71 4.09
CA ASN A 53 12.92 3.99 4.65
C ASN A 53 13.14 3.11 5.90
N LYS A 54 14.22 3.34 6.64
CA LYS A 54 14.56 2.56 7.84
C LYS A 54 13.44 2.55 8.89
N ARG A 55 12.63 3.62 8.96
CA ARG A 55 11.62 3.85 9.99
C ARG A 55 10.17 3.77 9.50
N HIS A 56 9.92 3.76 8.20
CA HIS A 56 8.57 3.86 7.63
C HIS A 56 8.29 2.77 6.61
N ILE A 57 7.08 2.26 6.65
CA ILE A 57 6.52 1.31 5.69
C ILE A 57 5.38 1.97 4.93
N LEU A 58 5.16 1.51 3.71
CA LEU A 58 3.98 1.79 2.91
C LEU A 58 3.07 0.57 2.99
N ARG A 59 1.87 0.77 3.52
CA ARG A 59 0.82 -0.25 3.57
C ARG A 59 -0.23 0.07 2.51
N VAL A 60 -0.53 -0.89 1.66
CA VAL A 60 -1.48 -0.79 0.56
C VAL A 60 -2.57 -1.83 0.77
N ILE A 61 -3.82 -1.40 0.77
CA ILE A 61 -5.00 -2.26 0.88
C ILE A 61 -5.68 -2.29 -0.49
N PHE A 62 -5.95 -3.49 -0.98
CA PHE A 62 -6.52 -3.71 -2.30
C PHE A 62 -7.43 -4.93 -2.33
N ASN A 63 -8.30 -4.96 -3.33
CA ASN A 63 -9.14 -6.11 -3.64
C ASN A 63 -8.74 -6.66 -5.01
N ARG A 64 -8.92 -7.97 -5.21
CA ARG A 64 -8.92 -8.58 -6.55
C ARG A 64 -10.34 -8.65 -7.05
N GLU A 65 -10.57 -8.06 -8.21
CA GLU A 65 -11.85 -8.11 -8.91
C GLU A 65 -11.57 -8.59 -10.34
N ASN A 66 -11.97 -9.84 -10.63
CA ASN A 66 -11.65 -10.54 -11.87
C ASN A 66 -10.12 -10.52 -12.12
N ASP A 67 -9.69 -10.04 -13.29
CA ASP A 67 -8.29 -9.86 -13.68
C ASP A 67 -7.64 -8.55 -13.19
N ASN A 68 -8.33 -7.78 -12.37
CA ASN A 68 -7.89 -6.46 -11.90
C ASN A 68 -7.58 -6.45 -10.41
N ILE A 69 -6.59 -5.65 -10.05
CA ILE A 69 -6.33 -5.25 -8.67
C ILE A 69 -6.85 -3.84 -8.49
N VAL A 70 -7.77 -3.65 -7.55
CA VAL A 70 -8.35 -2.35 -7.22
C VAL A 70 -7.76 -1.86 -5.91
N THR A 71 -6.94 -0.81 -5.99
CA THR A 71 -6.34 -0.17 -4.82
C THR A 71 -7.41 0.64 -4.08
N VAL A 72 -7.78 0.17 -2.89
CA VAL A 72 -8.80 0.81 -2.06
C VAL A 72 -8.18 2.00 -1.32
N THR A 73 -7.07 1.79 -0.62
CA THR A 73 -6.39 2.85 0.12
C THR A 73 -4.93 2.49 0.40
N PHE A 74 -4.12 3.48 0.76
CA PHE A 74 -2.76 3.26 1.26
C PHE A 74 -2.37 4.36 2.23
N HIS A 75 -1.44 4.03 3.12
CA HIS A 75 -0.89 4.97 4.09
C HIS A 75 0.52 4.57 4.50
N LEU A 76 1.23 5.51 5.11
CA LEU A 76 2.50 5.26 5.75
C LEU A 76 2.30 4.89 7.22
N ALA A 77 3.13 3.99 7.71
CA ALA A 77 3.17 3.66 9.13
C ALA A 77 4.61 3.53 9.62
N ARG A 78 4.80 3.71 10.93
CA ARG A 78 6.11 3.48 11.57
C ARG A 78 6.42 1.98 11.57
N ARG A 79 7.64 1.63 11.15
CA ARG A 79 8.12 0.23 11.07
C ARG A 79 8.04 -0.49 12.41
N GLY A 80 8.33 0.18 13.52
CA GLY A 80 8.28 -0.43 14.86
C GLY A 80 6.93 -1.05 15.21
N LYS A 81 5.82 -0.58 14.61
CA LYS A 81 4.48 -1.17 14.80
C LYS A 81 4.31 -2.52 14.06
N TYR A 82 5.19 -2.84 13.12
CA TYR A 82 5.12 -4.00 12.22
C TYR A 82 6.45 -4.74 12.12
N GLU A 83 7.37 -4.51 13.07
CA GLU A 83 8.72 -5.04 13.00
C GLU A 83 8.73 -6.56 13.04
N SER A 84 7.85 -7.16 13.85
CA SER A 84 7.60 -8.61 13.91
C SER A 84 6.90 -9.19 12.69
N THR A 85 6.34 -8.35 11.80
CA THR A 85 5.58 -8.79 10.61
C THR A 85 6.38 -8.68 9.32
N ILE A 86 7.39 -7.81 9.27
CA ILE A 86 8.18 -7.49 8.06
C ILE A 86 9.62 -8.05 8.15
N GLN A 87 9.84 -9.06 8.99
CA GLN A 87 11.14 -9.75 9.10
C GLN A 87 11.47 -10.53 7.82
#